data_AF-A0A957KWK7-F1
#
_entry.id   AF-A0A957KWK7-F1
#
_cell.length_a   1.000
_cell.length_b   1.000
_cell.length_c   1.000
_cell.angle_alpha   90.00
_cell.angle_beta   90.00
_cell.angle_gamma   90.00
#
_symmetry.space_group_name_H-M   'P 1'
#
loop_
_entity.id
_entity.type
_entity.pdbx_description
1 polymer ?
#
loop_
_entity_poly.entity_id
_entity_poly.type
_entity_poly.pdbx_seq_one_letter_code
_entity_poly.pdbx_strand_id
1 'polypeptide(L)'
;MPMSRRPAATRLFIAVLLLALLAAPVSAAPEQPTIIGGQTAAAGEFPYMVALVQANGGSQFCGGSLIAANWVLTAAHCFFNDQNQQDTFAADVSIVTGVVDLTSVGSQTVGVTRIVMQDYGQNQSLDIALLELAQPVTLGSFVQVIAVNTESATPATGSNTTITGWGATTPDGSNPSDQLLK
;
A
#
# COMPACT_ATOMS: atom_id res chain seq x y z
N MET A 1 -87.30 11.90 -8.79
CA MET A 1 -87.78 10.60 -8.25
C MET A 1 -87.12 9.47 -9.05
N PRO A 2 -86.88 8.31 -8.42
CA PRO A 2 -85.66 7.47 -8.49
C PRO A 2 -85.60 6.57 -9.73
N MET A 3 -84.47 6.00 -10.16
CA MET A 3 -83.83 4.75 -9.68
C MET A 3 -82.54 4.57 -10.53
N SER A 4 -81.36 4.41 -9.93
CA SER A 4 -80.72 3.12 -9.63
C SER A 4 -80.37 2.25 -10.85
N ARG A 5 -79.07 2.08 -11.13
CA ARG A 5 -78.36 0.79 -11.18
C ARG A 5 -76.83 0.99 -11.25
N ARG A 6 -76.14 0.42 -10.25
CA ARG A 6 -74.69 0.13 -10.17
C ARG A 6 -74.37 -1.13 -11.02
N PRO A 7 -73.15 -1.73 -11.04
CA PRO A 7 -71.75 -1.26 -10.90
C PRO A 7 -70.84 -1.83 -12.02
N ALA A 8 -69.57 -1.42 -12.08
CA ALA A 8 -68.45 -2.33 -12.41
C ALA A 8 -67.12 -1.69 -11.99
N ALA A 9 -66.82 -1.71 -10.70
CA ALA A 9 -65.44 -1.65 -10.24
C ALA A 9 -64.91 -3.08 -10.28
N THR A 10 -63.94 -3.40 -11.15
CA THR A 10 -63.05 -4.51 -10.84
C THR A 10 -61.73 -4.43 -11.62
N ARG A 11 -60.65 -4.40 -10.84
CA ARG A 11 -59.29 -4.90 -11.12
C ARG A 11 -58.39 -4.08 -12.04
N LEU A 12 -57.72 -3.06 -11.49
CA LEU A 12 -56.34 -2.79 -11.91
C LEU A 12 -55.55 -1.96 -10.87
N PHE A 13 -55.28 -2.51 -9.68
CA PHE A 13 -54.40 -1.83 -8.71
C PHE A 13 -53.55 -2.78 -7.85
N ILE A 14 -53.08 -3.91 -8.40
CA ILE A 14 -52.12 -4.77 -7.67
C ILE A 14 -51.08 -5.34 -8.64
N ALA A 15 -50.32 -4.48 -9.31
CA ALA A 15 -49.15 -4.94 -10.08
C ALA A 15 -47.96 -3.96 -10.09
N VAL A 16 -48.06 -2.78 -9.47
CA VAL A 16 -46.97 -1.79 -9.48
C VAL A 16 -46.26 -1.65 -8.12
N LEU A 17 -46.83 -2.17 -7.02
CA LEU A 17 -46.22 -2.09 -5.69
C LEU A 17 -45.28 -3.25 -5.33
N LEU A 18 -45.13 -4.27 -6.17
CA LEU A 18 -44.29 -5.45 -5.90
C LEU A 18 -42.93 -5.44 -6.61
N LEU A 19 -42.62 -4.42 -7.43
CA LEU A 19 -41.33 -4.33 -8.14
C LEU A 19 -40.33 -3.36 -7.53
N ALA A 20 -40.65 -2.73 -6.39
CA ALA A 20 -39.77 -1.75 -5.72
C ALA A 20 -39.02 -2.31 -4.49
N LEU A 21 -38.99 -3.64 -4.30
CA LEU A 21 -38.39 -4.29 -3.13
C LEU A 21 -37.14 -5.15 -3.42
N LEU A 22 -36.52 -5.01 -4.60
CA LEU A 22 -35.28 -5.73 -4.95
C LEU A 22 -34.07 -4.83 -5.21
N ALA A 23 -34.16 -3.52 -4.93
CA ALA A 23 -32.97 -2.69 -4.86
C ALA A 23 -32.27 -2.96 -3.52
N ALA A 24 -31.50 -4.06 -3.45
CA ALA A 24 -30.51 -4.21 -2.40
C ALA A 24 -29.55 -3.01 -2.50
N PRO A 25 -29.18 -2.36 -1.38
CA PRO A 25 -28.12 -1.37 -1.43
C PRO A 25 -26.87 -2.08 -1.96
N VAL A 26 -26.32 -1.59 -3.07
CA VAL A 26 -24.96 -1.91 -3.47
C VAL A 26 -24.09 -1.38 -2.33
N SER A 27 -23.68 -2.28 -1.43
CA SER A 27 -22.68 -1.96 -0.44
C SER A 27 -21.40 -1.70 -1.24
N ALA A 28 -20.98 -0.44 -1.31
CA ALA A 28 -19.61 -0.13 -1.66
C ALA A 28 -18.72 -0.99 -0.76
N ALA A 29 -17.70 -1.64 -1.35
CA ALA A 29 -16.67 -2.28 -0.55
C ALA A 29 -16.11 -1.22 0.42
N PRO A 30 -15.82 -1.56 1.69
CA PRO A 30 -15.20 -0.61 2.59
C PRO A 30 -13.93 -0.10 1.91
N GLU A 31 -13.78 1.22 1.83
CA GLU A 31 -12.49 1.80 1.46
C GLU A 31 -11.43 1.21 2.40
N GLN A 32 -10.31 0.81 1.80
CA GLN A 32 -9.20 0.20 2.52
C GLN A 32 -8.85 1.12 3.70
N PRO A 33 -8.85 0.61 4.95
CA PRO A 33 -8.57 1.47 6.10
C PRO A 33 -7.18 2.06 5.93
N THR A 34 -7.11 3.39 5.80
CA THR A 34 -5.86 4.13 5.80
C THR A 34 -5.29 4.10 7.21
N ILE A 35 -4.00 3.76 7.33
CA ILE A 35 -3.32 3.72 8.63
C ILE A 35 -2.89 5.14 8.96
N ILE A 36 -3.79 5.88 9.59
CA ILE A 36 -3.61 7.27 9.96
C ILE A 36 -3.49 7.38 11.48
N GLY A 37 -2.52 8.16 11.95
CA GLY A 37 -2.34 8.42 13.38
C GLY A 37 -1.49 7.37 14.11
N GLY A 38 -0.55 6.74 13.41
CA GLY A 38 0.50 5.93 14.03
C GLY A 38 1.42 6.77 14.95
N GLN A 39 2.21 6.09 15.76
CA GLN A 39 3.16 6.74 16.68
C GLN A 39 4.56 6.72 16.08
N THR A 40 5.38 7.73 16.37
CA THR A 40 6.78 7.75 15.93
C THR A 40 7.54 6.54 16.46
N ALA A 41 8.23 5.83 15.57
CA ALA A 41 9.12 4.73 15.92
C ALA A 41 10.37 5.25 16.66
N ALA A 42 10.89 4.45 17.59
CA ALA A 42 12.18 4.75 18.19
C ALA A 42 13.32 4.48 17.18
N ALA A 43 14.45 5.15 17.36
CA ALA A 43 15.64 4.91 16.54
C ALA A 43 16.07 3.44 16.63
N GLY A 44 16.17 2.76 15.47
CA GLY A 44 16.54 1.34 15.40
C GLY A 44 15.43 0.36 15.80
N GLU A 45 14.19 0.82 16.02
CA GLU A 45 13.07 -0.08 16.34
C GLU A 45 12.72 -1.01 15.18
N PHE A 46 12.78 -0.49 13.95
CA PHE A 46 12.56 -1.25 12.71
C PHE A 46 13.76 -1.08 11.78
N PRO A 47 14.91 -1.70 12.11
CA PRO A 47 16.19 -1.45 11.45
C PRO A 47 16.27 -1.97 10.01
N TYR A 48 15.25 -2.69 9.56
CA TYR A 48 15.10 -3.20 8.19
C TYR A 48 14.28 -2.27 7.29
N MET A 49 13.75 -1.17 7.81
CA MET A 49 12.94 -0.24 7.01
C MET A 49 13.78 0.48 5.97
N VAL A 50 13.21 0.58 4.78
CA VAL A 50 13.80 1.25 3.63
C VAL A 50 12.77 2.20 3.02
N ALA A 51 13.19 3.43 2.76
CA ALA A 51 12.45 4.35 1.89
C ALA A 51 13.03 4.28 0.47
N LEU A 52 12.18 4.18 -0.53
CA LEU A 52 12.55 4.36 -1.93
C LEU A 52 12.32 5.84 -2.28
N VAL A 53 13.37 6.48 -2.76
CA VAL A 53 13.40 7.90 -3.12
C VAL A 53 13.87 8.08 -4.57
N GLN A 54 13.48 9.18 -5.20
CA GLN A 54 13.99 9.51 -6.53
C GLN A 54 15.49 9.83 -6.44
N ALA A 55 16.30 9.25 -7.33
CA ALA A 55 17.76 9.39 -7.31
C ALA A 55 18.24 10.85 -7.53
N ASN A 56 17.39 11.71 -8.09
CA ASN A 56 17.64 13.14 -8.26
C ASN A 56 17.42 13.98 -6.98
N GLY A 57 17.17 13.35 -5.82
CA GLY A 57 16.88 14.02 -4.56
C GLY A 57 15.40 14.37 -4.37
N GLY A 58 14.51 13.79 -5.18
CA GLY A 58 13.06 13.91 -5.01
C GLY A 58 12.54 13.13 -3.80
N SER A 59 11.23 13.26 -3.58
CA SER A 59 10.54 12.70 -2.42
C SER A 59 10.57 11.16 -2.37
N GLN A 60 10.37 10.64 -1.17
CA GLN A 60 9.98 9.25 -0.98
C GLN A 60 8.68 8.95 -1.75
N PHE A 61 8.65 7.81 -2.42
CA PHE A 61 7.50 7.37 -3.20
C PHE A 61 7.01 5.97 -2.80
N CYS A 62 7.91 5.12 -2.27
CA CYS A 62 7.58 3.78 -1.82
C CYS A 62 8.37 3.38 -0.57
N GLY A 63 7.96 2.26 0.04
CA GLY A 63 8.68 1.60 1.12
C GLY A 63 9.30 0.28 0.68
N GLY A 64 10.18 -0.27 1.50
CA GLY A 64 10.78 -1.58 1.30
C GLY A 64 11.34 -2.16 2.58
N SER A 65 11.82 -3.39 2.49
CA SER A 65 12.47 -4.11 3.59
C SER A 65 13.84 -4.63 3.16
N LEU A 66 14.87 -4.37 3.96
CA LEU A 66 16.20 -4.90 3.74
C LEU A 66 16.21 -6.40 4.07
N ILE A 67 16.42 -7.26 3.07
CA ILE A 67 16.44 -8.73 3.25
C ILE A 67 17.87 -9.30 3.15
N ALA A 68 18.80 -8.54 2.58
CA ALA A 68 20.24 -8.77 2.63
C ALA A 68 20.95 -7.41 2.58
N ALA A 69 22.24 -7.35 2.92
CA ALA A 69 22.99 -6.08 2.90
C ALA A 69 22.96 -5.38 1.53
N ASN A 70 22.75 -6.11 0.43
CA ASN A 70 22.65 -5.59 -0.93
C ASN A 70 21.30 -5.87 -1.61
N TRP A 71 20.28 -6.30 -0.86
CA TRP A 71 18.95 -6.63 -1.42
C TRP A 71 17.81 -6.04 -0.60
N VAL A 72 16.90 -5.36 -1.30
CA VAL A 72 15.66 -4.82 -0.75
C VAL A 72 14.46 -5.52 -1.40
N LEU A 73 13.51 -5.95 -0.59
CA LEU A 73 12.19 -6.42 -1.01
C LEU A 73 11.20 -5.25 -1.01
N THR A 74 10.42 -5.11 -2.08
CA THR A 74 9.40 -4.07 -2.23
C THR A 74 8.28 -4.56 -3.16
N ALA A 75 7.34 -3.69 -3.48
CA ALA A 75 6.23 -3.97 -4.38
C ALA A 75 6.62 -3.66 -5.84
N ALA A 76 6.07 -4.41 -6.80
CA ALA A 76 6.31 -4.18 -8.22
C ALA A 76 5.59 -2.91 -8.71
N HIS A 77 4.40 -2.61 -8.17
CA HIS A 77 3.63 -1.43 -8.55
C HIS A 77 4.38 -0.11 -8.34
N CYS A 78 5.37 -0.08 -7.44
CA CYS A 78 6.21 1.09 -7.20
C CYS A 78 6.94 1.60 -8.45
N PHE A 79 7.03 0.79 -9.50
CA PHE A 79 7.75 1.11 -10.73
C PHE A 79 6.85 1.32 -11.94
N PHE A 80 5.53 1.34 -11.73
CA PHE A 80 4.52 1.46 -12.78
C PHE A 80 3.58 2.62 -12.49
N ASN A 81 3.12 3.27 -13.55
CA ASN A 81 2.09 4.29 -13.48
C ASN A 81 0.68 3.69 -13.40
N ASP A 82 -0.34 4.55 -13.25
CA ASP A 82 -1.76 4.18 -13.20
C ASP A 82 -2.26 3.48 -14.47
N GLN A 83 -1.51 3.55 -15.58
CA GLN A 83 -1.79 2.84 -16.82
C GLN A 83 -1.10 1.47 -16.90
N ASN A 84 -0.48 1.01 -15.80
CA ASN A 84 0.32 -0.22 -15.72
C ASN A 84 1.48 -0.25 -16.72
N GLN A 85 2.07 0.90 -16.99
CA GLN A 85 3.27 1.03 -17.80
C GLN A 85 4.45 1.33 -16.88
N GLN A 86 5.55 0.58 -17.06
CA GLN A 86 6.76 0.85 -16.30
C GLN A 86 7.29 2.23 -16.68
N ASP A 87 7.44 3.11 -15.69
CA ASP A 87 7.91 4.49 -15.86
C ASP A 87 9.09 4.85 -14.95
N THR A 88 9.44 3.96 -14.02
CA THR A 88 10.57 4.11 -13.11
C THR A 88 11.56 2.97 -13.31
N PHE A 89 12.84 3.30 -13.50
CA PHE A 89 13.92 2.34 -13.73
C PHE A 89 14.99 2.40 -12.64
N ALA A 90 15.90 1.43 -12.61
CA ALA A 90 16.92 1.33 -11.56
C ALA A 90 17.73 2.63 -11.36
N ALA A 91 18.07 3.32 -12.45
CA ALA A 91 18.81 4.57 -12.41
C ALA A 91 18.05 5.74 -11.77
N ASP A 92 16.71 5.65 -11.71
CA ASP A 92 15.84 6.67 -11.15
C ASP A 92 15.64 6.50 -9.63
N VAL A 93 16.17 5.42 -9.04
CA VAL A 93 15.86 5.02 -7.66
C VAL A 93 17.12 4.99 -6.80
N SER A 94 17.02 5.64 -5.64
CA SER A 94 17.90 5.40 -4.50
C SER A 94 17.09 4.85 -3.33
N ILE A 95 17.75 4.14 -2.44
CA ILE A 95 17.19 3.75 -1.14
C ILE A 95 17.75 4.63 -0.05
N VAL A 96 16.98 4.83 1.02
CA VAL A 96 17.40 5.46 2.28
C VAL A 96 17.06 4.51 3.42
N THR A 97 18.02 4.24 4.30
CA THR A 97 17.82 3.38 5.48
C THR A 97 18.61 3.88 6.69
N GLY A 98 18.29 3.35 7.87
CA GLY A 98 18.97 3.65 9.13
C GLY A 98 18.48 4.93 9.84
N VAL A 99 17.33 5.47 9.44
CA VAL A 99 16.78 6.71 9.98
C VAL A 99 15.31 6.55 10.36
N VAL A 100 14.88 7.36 11.33
CA VAL A 100 13.46 7.60 11.63
C VAL A 100 12.97 8.83 10.85
N ASP A 101 13.80 9.87 10.79
CA ASP A 101 13.51 11.12 10.09
C ASP A 101 14.23 11.15 8.74
N LEU A 102 13.49 11.22 7.63
CA LEU A 102 14.05 11.26 6.27
C LEU A 102 14.83 12.55 5.98
N THR A 103 14.67 13.59 6.80
CA THR A 103 15.44 14.84 6.70
C THR A 103 16.76 14.79 7.47
N SER A 104 16.99 13.74 8.26
CA SER A 104 18.16 13.66 9.14
C SER A 104 19.47 13.37 8.40
N VAL A 105 20.54 13.97 8.91
CA VAL A 105 21.92 13.63 8.51
C VAL A 105 22.32 12.30 9.14
N GLY A 106 22.96 11.41 8.37
CA GLY A 106 23.43 10.09 8.85
C GLY A 106 22.67 8.88 8.29
N SER A 107 21.74 9.09 7.36
CA SER A 107 21.17 8.01 6.56
C SER A 107 22.19 7.35 5.64
N GLN A 108 21.95 6.07 5.34
CA GLN A 108 22.63 5.42 4.23
C GLN A 108 21.77 5.56 2.98
N THR A 109 22.25 6.37 2.04
CA THR A 109 21.64 6.53 0.71
C THR A 109 22.44 5.74 -0.32
N VAL A 110 21.79 4.78 -0.98
CA VAL A 110 22.45 3.87 -1.94
C VAL A 110 21.63 3.76 -3.21
N GLY A 111 22.26 3.88 -4.37
CA GLY A 111 21.60 3.70 -5.66
C GLY A 111 21.22 2.24 -5.95
N VAL A 112 20.29 2.03 -6.87
CA VAL A 112 19.86 0.70 -7.33
C VAL A 112 20.53 0.37 -8.67
N THR A 113 21.04 -0.85 -8.82
CA THR A 113 21.64 -1.32 -10.08
C THR A 113 20.68 -2.16 -10.92
N ARG A 114 19.75 -2.87 -10.25
CA ARG A 114 18.81 -3.77 -10.91
C ARG A 114 17.51 -3.87 -10.14
N ILE A 115 16.40 -3.87 -10.88
CA ILE A 115 15.06 -4.18 -10.39
C ILE A 115 14.68 -5.54 -10.98
N VAL A 116 14.37 -6.51 -10.12
CA VAL A 116 13.95 -7.85 -10.50
C VAL A 116 12.49 -8.03 -10.10
N MET A 117 11.62 -8.19 -11.09
CA MET A 117 10.19 -8.39 -10.90
C MET A 117 9.63 -9.21 -12.07
N GLN A 118 8.49 -9.85 -11.87
CA GLN A 118 7.72 -10.43 -12.97
C GLN A 118 7.06 -9.30 -13.78
N ASP A 119 6.51 -9.62 -14.96
CA ASP A 119 5.78 -8.65 -15.79
C ASP A 119 4.47 -8.21 -15.12
N TYR A 120 4.58 -7.23 -14.22
CA TYR A 120 3.47 -6.64 -13.48
C TYR A 120 2.47 -5.92 -14.40
N GLY A 121 2.95 -5.35 -15.51
CA GLY A 121 2.11 -4.63 -16.47
C GLY A 121 1.06 -5.52 -17.14
N GLN A 122 1.41 -6.79 -17.36
CA GLN A 122 0.48 -7.79 -17.92
C GLN A 122 -0.26 -8.58 -16.84
N ASN A 123 0.38 -8.80 -15.68
CA ASN A 123 -0.20 -9.57 -14.59
C ASN A 123 0.15 -9.01 -13.21
N GLN A 124 -0.82 -8.33 -12.61
CA GLN A 124 -0.71 -7.72 -11.28
C GLN A 124 -0.85 -8.74 -10.13
N SER A 125 -0.98 -10.04 -10.42
CA SER A 125 -1.16 -11.07 -9.37
C SER A 125 0.08 -11.25 -8.48
N LEU A 126 1.25 -10.79 -8.92
CA LEU A 126 2.51 -10.86 -8.18
C LEU A 126 3.11 -9.45 -8.03
N ASP A 127 2.63 -8.73 -7.02
CA ASP A 127 3.12 -7.39 -6.67
C ASP A 127 4.38 -7.46 -5.80
N ILE A 128 5.45 -8.04 -6.34
CA ILE A 128 6.72 -8.23 -5.66
C ILE A 128 7.88 -7.85 -6.58
N ALA A 129 8.80 -7.05 -6.04
CA ALA A 129 10.06 -6.69 -6.68
C ALA A 129 11.24 -6.81 -5.70
N LEU A 130 12.41 -7.12 -6.26
CA LEU A 130 13.69 -7.13 -5.56
C LEU A 130 14.62 -6.07 -6.17
N LEU A 131 15.24 -5.27 -5.31
CA LEU A 131 16.23 -4.27 -5.71
C LEU A 131 17.62 -4.75 -5.33
N GLU A 132 18.50 -4.84 -6.31
CA GLU A 132 19.92 -5.04 -6.09
C GLU A 132 20.60 -3.67 -5.93
N LEU A 133 21.21 -3.46 -4.77
CA LEU A 133 21.86 -2.20 -4.44
C LEU A 133 23.22 -2.09 -5.13
N ALA A 134 23.59 -0.88 -5.55
CA ALA A 134 24.87 -0.60 -6.20
C ALA A 134 26.07 -0.93 -5.31
N GLN A 135 25.90 -0.86 -3.99
CA GLN A 135 26.85 -1.31 -2.96
C GLN A 135 26.07 -1.85 -1.75
N PRO A 136 26.64 -2.76 -0.94
CA PRO A 136 25.98 -3.20 0.28
C PRO A 136 25.89 -2.05 1.29
N VAL A 137 24.79 -1.99 2.04
CA VAL A 137 24.68 -1.13 3.24
C VAL A 137 25.55 -1.69 4.37
N THR A 138 26.03 -0.81 5.22
CA THR A 138 26.73 -1.16 6.45
C THR A 138 25.71 -1.54 7.53
N LEU A 139 25.73 -2.79 7.98
CA LEU A 139 24.86 -3.27 9.05
C LEU A 139 25.33 -2.75 10.42
N GLY A 140 24.38 -2.56 11.34
CA GLY A 140 24.64 -2.09 12.70
C GLY A 140 23.36 -1.95 13.52
N SER A 141 23.41 -1.20 14.62
CA SER A 141 22.26 -1.05 15.53
C SER A 141 21.01 -0.46 14.87
N PHE A 142 21.18 0.35 13.83
CA PHE A 142 20.08 1.04 13.14
C PHE A 142 19.76 0.45 11.76
N VAL A 143 20.59 -0.46 11.23
CA VAL A 143 20.42 -1.07 9.91
C VAL A 143 20.66 -2.57 10.02
N GLN A 144 19.60 -3.36 9.85
CA GLN A 144 19.65 -4.82 9.96
C GLN A 144 18.73 -5.43 8.90
N VAL A 145 18.98 -6.70 8.58
CA VAL A 145 18.13 -7.45 7.65
C VAL A 145 16.94 -8.06 8.38
N ILE A 146 15.78 -8.11 7.74
CA ILE A 146 14.64 -8.91 8.21
C ILE A 146 14.69 -10.31 7.60
N ALA A 147 14.30 -11.32 8.38
CA ALA A 147 14.16 -12.67 7.86
C ALA A 147 12.92 -12.78 6.95
N VAL A 148 13.08 -13.41 5.79
CA VAL A 148 11.95 -13.78 4.94
C VAL A 148 11.24 -14.98 5.57
N ASN A 149 9.92 -14.90 5.67
CA ASN A 149 9.12 -16.02 6.17
C ASN A 149 9.29 -17.25 5.26
N THR A 150 9.70 -18.37 5.83
CA THR A 150 9.84 -19.66 5.13
C THR A 150 8.75 -20.66 5.50
N GLU A 151 7.87 -20.28 6.43
CA GLU A 151 6.76 -21.12 6.84
C GLU A 151 5.68 -21.15 5.75
N SER A 152 5.16 -22.34 5.47
CA SER A 152 4.04 -22.52 4.54
C SER A 152 2.68 -22.18 5.17
N ALA A 153 2.63 -22.06 6.50
CA ALA A 153 1.41 -21.75 7.22
C ALA A 153 1.17 -20.23 7.22
N THR A 154 -0.08 -19.83 7.00
CA THR A 154 -0.49 -18.43 7.22
C THR A 154 -0.53 -18.13 8.71
N PRO A 155 -0.21 -16.90 9.15
CA PRO A 155 -0.43 -16.48 10.53
C PRO A 155 -1.88 -16.74 10.96
N ALA A 156 -2.07 -17.17 12.20
CA ALA A 156 -3.42 -17.40 12.73
C ALA A 156 -4.22 -16.10 12.76
N THR A 157 -5.52 -16.18 12.48
CA THR A 157 -6.43 -15.03 12.59
C THR A 157 -6.33 -14.41 13.98
N GLY A 158 -6.17 -13.08 14.04
CA GLY A 158 -5.99 -12.33 15.29
C GLY A 158 -4.54 -12.23 15.76
N SER A 159 -3.57 -12.75 15.01
CA SER A 159 -2.15 -12.47 15.27
C SER A 159 -1.88 -10.97 15.11
N ASN A 160 -1.14 -10.39 16.05
CA ASN A 160 -0.74 -8.99 15.97
C ASN A 160 0.32 -8.82 14.87
N THR A 161 0.14 -7.81 14.05
CA THR A 161 1.12 -7.35 13.06
C THR A 161 1.38 -5.87 13.26
N THR A 162 2.58 -5.43 12.91
CA THR A 162 2.94 -4.01 12.93
C THR A 162 3.18 -3.54 11.51
N ILE A 163 2.64 -2.36 11.17
CA ILE A 163 2.85 -1.74 9.87
C ILE A 163 3.60 -0.45 10.12
N THR A 164 4.68 -0.24 9.36
CA THR A 164 5.57 0.90 9.55
C THR A 164 5.81 1.63 8.26
N GLY A 165 5.90 2.95 8.31
CA GLY A 165 6.21 3.75 7.11
C GLY A 165 6.18 5.26 7.33
N TRP A 166 6.51 5.97 6.25
CA TRP A 166 6.53 7.43 6.13
C TRP A 166 5.28 7.96 5.40
N GLY A 167 4.16 7.24 5.57
CA GLY A 167 2.92 7.47 4.81
C GLY A 167 2.15 8.72 5.25
N ALA A 168 1.01 8.94 4.60
CA ALA A 168 0.12 10.05 4.91
C ALA A 168 -0.40 10.00 6.35
N THR A 169 -0.46 11.17 6.96
CA THR A 169 -0.97 11.35 8.33
C THR A 169 -2.37 11.97 8.38
N THR A 170 -2.97 12.19 7.20
CA THR A 170 -4.29 12.76 7.03
C THR A 170 -5.18 11.88 6.14
N PRO A 171 -6.52 11.94 6.32
CA PRO A 171 -7.47 11.14 5.54
C PRO A 171 -7.42 11.35 4.03
N ASP A 172 -7.01 12.54 3.58
CA ASP A 172 -6.91 12.89 2.16
C ASP A 172 -5.60 12.42 1.50
N GLY A 173 -4.73 11.72 2.23
CA GLY A 173 -3.46 11.25 1.71
C GLY A 173 -2.41 12.35 1.54
N SER A 174 -2.71 13.59 1.93
CA SER A 174 -1.77 14.70 1.81
C SER A 174 -0.67 14.62 2.87
N ASN A 175 0.49 15.24 2.57
CA ASN A 175 1.60 15.41 3.50
C ASN A 175 2.11 14.10 4.13
N PRO A 176 2.83 13.26 3.36
CA PRO A 176 3.54 12.12 3.93
C PRO A 176 4.46 12.56 5.06
N SER A 177 4.59 11.72 6.08
CA SER A 177 5.40 12.00 7.27
C SER A 177 6.88 11.84 6.96
N ASP A 178 7.71 12.83 7.33
CA ASP A 178 9.17 12.63 7.37
C ASP A 178 9.60 11.66 8.48
N GLN A 179 8.73 11.42 9.47
CA GLN A 179 8.96 10.50 10.59
C GLN A 179 8.43 9.09 10.28
N LEU A 180 9.22 8.06 10.61
CA LEU A 180 8.79 6.68 10.55
C LEU A 180 7.74 6.42 11.64
N LEU A 181 6.54 6.03 11.22
CA LEU A 181 5.42 5.72 12.11
C LEU A 181 5.22 4.20 12.21
N LYS A 182 4.53 3.77 13.28
CA LYS A 182 4.07 2.40 13.54
C LYS A 182 2.64 2.37 14.07
#